data_AF-N4X9B7-F1
#
_entry.id   AF-N4X9B7-F1
#
_cell.length_a   1.000
_cell.length_b   1.000
_cell.length_c   1.000
_cell.angle_alpha   90.00
_cell.angle_beta   90.00
_cell.angle_gamma   90.00
#
_symmetry.space_group_name_H-M   'P 1'
#
loop_
_entity.id
_entity.type
_entity.pdbx_description
1 polymer ?
#
loop_
_entity_poly.entity_id
_entity_poly.type
_entity_poly.pdbx_seq_one_letter_code
_entity_poly.pdbx_strand_id
1 'polypeptide(L)'
;KPLKWTQKDDDLIIRLRSERKKWSEIVKELPGRSSIGCRLRYQNYLEKPHVYGEEVRDKLARFYISHSLEMWKEIAAIMGIPAKAAEALHWELGEKGIEEHAKRPV
;
A
#
# COMPACT_ATOMS: atom_id res chain seq x y z
N LYS A 1 21.26 8.96 4.18
CA LYS A 1 19.91 8.86 4.78
C LYS A 1 18.90 9.22 3.68
N PRO A 2 17.95 8.35 3.30
CA PRO A 2 16.97 8.73 2.28
C PRO A 2 16.15 9.93 2.78
N LEU A 3 15.99 10.94 1.92
CA LEU A 3 15.16 12.10 2.23
C LEU A 3 13.71 11.65 2.41
N LYS A 4 13.07 12.03 3.51
CA LYS A 4 11.65 11.75 3.75
C LYS A 4 10.80 12.49 2.71
N TRP A 5 9.83 11.83 2.07
CA TRP A 5 8.87 12.51 1.19
C TRP A 5 8.06 13.52 2.00
N THR A 6 7.95 14.74 1.49
CA THR A 6 7.17 15.81 2.12
C THR A 6 5.87 16.04 1.36
N GLN A 7 4.89 16.65 2.03
CA GLN A 7 3.63 17.01 1.35
C GLN A 7 3.88 17.92 0.14
N LYS A 8 4.87 18.83 0.22
CA LYS A 8 5.27 19.68 -0.91
C LYS A 8 5.81 18.88 -2.09
N ASP A 9 6.61 17.85 -1.83
CA ASP A 9 7.09 16.94 -2.88
C ASP A 9 5.89 16.26 -3.55
N ASP A 10 4.96 15.76 -2.75
CA ASP A 10 3.78 15.04 -3.23
C ASP A 10 2.85 15.95 -4.07
N ASP A 11 2.55 17.15 -3.58
CA ASP A 11 1.73 18.15 -4.27
C ASP A 11 2.35 18.53 -5.63
N LEU A 12 3.68 18.69 -5.67
CA LEU A 12 4.39 19.02 -6.89
C LEU A 12 4.38 17.85 -7.89
N ILE A 13 4.57 16.61 -7.44
CA ILE A 13 4.45 15.43 -8.30
C ILE A 13 3.03 15.32 -8.86
N ILE A 14 2.00 15.49 -8.02
CA ILE A 14 0.59 15.42 -8.44
C ILE A 14 0.29 16.45 -9.51
N ARG A 15 0.68 17.70 -9.27
CA ARG A 15 0.48 18.80 -10.22
C ARG A 15 1.21 18.54 -11.55
N LEU A 16 2.49 18.22 -11.53
CA LEU A 16 3.24 18.03 -12.77
C LEU A 16 2.75 16.80 -13.56
N ARG A 17 2.26 15.76 -12.87
CA ARG A 17 1.62 14.62 -13.53
C ARG A 17 0.25 14.94 -14.12
N SER A 18 -0.55 15.80 -13.48
CA SER A 18 -1.80 16.27 -14.08
C SER A 18 -1.55 17.11 -15.33
N GLU A 19 -0.44 17.84 -15.37
CA GLU A 19 0.09 18.54 -16.56
C GLU A 19 0.75 17.60 -17.59
N ARG A 20 0.61 16.27 -17.44
CA ARG A 20 1.15 15.23 -18.33
C ARG A 20 2.67 15.23 -18.51
N LYS A 21 3.43 15.82 -17.59
CA LYS A 21 4.91 15.82 -17.62
C LYS A 21 5.48 14.41 -17.51
N LYS A 22 6.59 14.16 -18.21
CA LYS A 22 7.38 12.93 -18.08
C LYS A 22 8.14 12.95 -16.76
N TRP A 23 8.42 11.78 -16.19
CA TRP A 23 9.18 11.66 -14.94
C TRP A 23 10.57 12.31 -15.00
N SER A 24 11.20 12.30 -16.19
CA SER A 24 12.48 12.98 -16.46
C SER A 24 12.39 14.51 -16.38
N GLU A 25 11.21 15.09 -16.55
CA GLU A 25 10.97 16.53 -16.38
C GLU A 25 10.64 16.85 -14.93
N ILE A 26 9.86 15.99 -14.26
CA ILE A 26 9.43 16.17 -12.87
C ILE A 26 10.63 16.23 -11.91
N VAL A 27 11.66 15.41 -12.13
CA VAL A 27 12.86 15.41 -11.28
C VAL A 27 13.67 16.69 -11.36
N LYS A 28 13.51 17.49 -12.42
CA LYS A 28 14.20 18.78 -12.55
C LYS A 28 13.65 19.78 -11.53
N GLU A 29 12.38 19.64 -11.16
CA GLU A 29 11.68 20.46 -10.17
C GLU A 29 11.80 19.89 -8.74
N LEU A 30 12.36 18.67 -8.59
CA LEU A 30 12.49 17.96 -7.31
C LEU A 30 13.96 17.58 -7.05
N PRO A 31 14.80 18.55 -6.67
CA PRO A 31 16.22 18.29 -6.41
C PRO A 31 16.39 17.25 -5.31
N GLY A 32 17.26 16.27 -5.55
CA GLY A 32 17.49 15.15 -4.63
C GLY A 32 16.49 13.99 -4.76
N ARG A 33 15.56 14.04 -5.71
CA ARG A 33 14.69 12.91 -6.08
C ARG A 33 15.10 12.31 -7.42
N SER A 34 14.96 11.00 -7.56
CA SER A 34 15.19 10.29 -8.82
C SER A 34 13.88 10.09 -9.58
N SER A 35 13.98 9.87 -10.90
CA SER A 35 12.81 9.70 -11.78
C SER A 35 12.02 8.46 -11.41
N ILE A 36 12.75 7.38 -11.10
CA ILE A 36 12.20 6.14 -10.56
C ILE A 36 11.53 6.38 -9.20
N GLY A 37 12.17 7.14 -8.31
CA GLY A 37 11.61 7.49 -7.01
C GLY A 37 10.30 8.26 -7.10
N CYS A 38 10.22 9.28 -7.96
CA CYS A 38 9.00 10.05 -8.19
C CYS A 38 7.88 9.19 -8.80
N ARG A 39 8.21 8.33 -9.76
CA ARG A 39 7.26 7.39 -10.36
C ARG A 39 6.69 6.43 -9.31
N LEU A 40 7.55 5.78 -8.53
CA LEU A 40 7.10 4.85 -7.49
C LEU A 40 6.28 5.56 -6.42
N ARG A 41 6.70 6.77 -5.99
CA ARG A 41 5.95 7.59 -5.04
C ARG A 41 4.54 7.87 -5.58
N TYR A 42 4.45 8.28 -6.84
CA TYR A 42 3.17 8.56 -7.46
C TYR A 42 2.28 7.32 -7.57
N GLN A 43 2.77 6.24 -8.18
CA GLN A 43 1.99 5.02 -8.42
C GLN A 43 1.52 4.36 -7.12
N ASN A 44 2.33 4.40 -6.06
CA ASN A 44 2.02 3.70 -4.82
C ASN A 44 1.20 4.55 -3.84
N TYR A 45 1.30 5.88 -3.89
CA TYR A 45 0.79 6.74 -2.82
C TYR A 45 0.00 7.98 -3.28
N LEU A 46 0.21 8.48 -4.51
CA LEU A 46 -0.35 9.78 -4.94
C LEU A 46 -1.32 9.70 -6.11
N GLU A 47 -1.23 8.65 -6.92
CA GLU A 47 -2.25 8.33 -7.90
C GLU A 47 -3.52 8.03 -7.10
N LYS A 48 -4.47 8.97 -7.13
CA LYS A 48 -5.79 8.81 -6.50
C LYS A 48 -6.30 7.39 -6.77
N PRO A 49 -6.99 6.75 -5.80
CA PRO A 49 -7.35 5.35 -5.90
C PRO A 49 -8.02 5.17 -7.25
N HIS A 50 -7.36 4.41 -8.14
CA HIS A 50 -8.09 3.82 -9.24
C HIS A 50 -9.24 3.11 -8.56
N VAL A 51 -10.48 3.48 -8.91
CA VAL A 51 -11.61 2.60 -8.66
C VAL A 51 -11.24 1.35 -9.41
N TYR A 52 -10.62 0.40 -8.71
CA TYR A 52 -10.21 -0.86 -9.29
C TYR A 52 -11.50 -1.47 -9.82
N GLY A 53 -11.57 -1.61 -11.15
CA GLY A 53 -12.71 -2.21 -11.81
C GLY A 53 -12.93 -3.64 -11.31
N GLU A 54 -14.11 -4.17 -11.56
CA GLU A 54 -14.51 -5.50 -11.07
C GLU A 54 -13.48 -6.58 -11.42
N GLU A 55 -12.88 -6.52 -12.62
CA GLU A 55 -11.83 -7.47 -13.04
C GLU A 55 -10.63 -7.55 -12.07
N VAL A 56 -10.17 -6.41 -11.56
CA VAL A 56 -9.03 -6.36 -10.62
C VAL A 56 -9.45 -6.92 -9.26
N ARG A 57 -10.68 -6.63 -8.82
CA ARG A 57 -11.25 -7.16 -7.58
C ARG A 57 -11.42 -8.67 -7.65
N ASP A 58 -11.91 -9.19 -8.77
CA ASP A 58 -12.05 -10.62 -9.02
C ASP A 58 -10.70 -11.32 -9.04
N LYS A 59 -9.70 -10.68 -9.68
CA LYS A 59 -8.34 -11.20 -9.71
C LYS A 59 -7.75 -11.28 -8.30
N LEU A 60 -7.92 -10.24 -7.49
CA LEU A 60 -7.53 -10.24 -6.08
C LEU A 60 -8.22 -11.37 -5.32
N ALA A 61 -9.53 -11.52 -5.43
CA ALA A 61 -10.30 -12.56 -4.73
C ALA A 61 -9.79 -13.97 -5.09
N ARG A 62 -9.56 -14.25 -6.38
CA ARG A 62 -9.03 -15.55 -6.83
C ARG A 62 -7.64 -15.86 -6.25
N PHE A 63 -6.73 -14.88 -6.28
CA PHE A 63 -5.39 -15.07 -5.72
C PHE A 63 -5.43 -15.23 -4.22
N TYR A 64 -6.25 -14.43 -3.54
CA TYR A 64 -6.43 -14.52 -2.11
C TYR A 64 -6.90 -15.93 -1.70
N ILE A 65 -7.98 -16.44 -2.30
CA ILE A 65 -8.51 -17.77 -1.98
C ILE A 65 -7.47 -18.88 -2.22
N SER A 66 -6.64 -18.76 -3.25
CA SER A 66 -5.63 -19.78 -3.58
C SER A 66 -4.38 -19.71 -2.69
N HIS A 67 -4.10 -18.57 -2.04
CA HIS A 67 -2.85 -18.35 -1.30
C HIS A 67 -3.06 -18.00 0.17
N SER A 68 -4.30 -17.80 0.65
CA SER A 68 -4.56 -17.29 2.01
C SER A 68 -3.95 -18.18 3.09
N LEU A 69 -3.97 -19.51 2.91
CA LEU A 69 -3.37 -20.44 3.87
C LEU A 69 -1.87 -20.21 4.07
N GLU A 70 -1.12 -20.04 2.98
CA GLU A 70 0.32 -19.76 3.06
C GLU A 70 0.59 -18.33 3.53
N MET A 71 -0.26 -17.35 3.16
CA MET A 71 -0.15 -15.98 3.65
C MET A 71 -0.26 -15.90 5.18
N TRP A 72 -1.18 -16.65 5.77
CA TRP A 72 -1.46 -16.59 7.21
C TRP A 72 -0.59 -17.54 8.06
N LYS A 73 0.22 -18.39 7.43
CA LYS A 73 1.00 -19.45 8.10
C LYS A 73 1.95 -18.93 9.18
N GLU A 74 2.70 -17.87 8.90
CA GLU A 74 3.69 -17.32 9.83
C GLU A 74 3.02 -16.68 11.05
N ILE A 75 2.03 -15.81 10.82
CA ILE A 75 1.27 -15.13 11.87
C ILE A 75 0.59 -16.16 12.78
N ALA A 76 -0.03 -17.18 12.18
CA ALA A 76 -0.70 -18.26 12.88
C ALA A 76 0.26 -19.08 13.76
N ALA A 77 1.47 -19.35 13.26
CA ALA A 77 2.50 -20.05 14.02
C ALA A 77 2.96 -19.24 15.26
N ILE A 78 3.13 -17.92 15.12
CA ILE A 78 3.49 -17.04 16.24
C ILE A 78 2.38 -16.99 17.29
N MET A 79 1.12 -16.92 16.84
CA MET A 79 -0.05 -16.88 17.71
C MET A 79 -0.41 -18.24 18.33
N GLY A 80 0.14 -19.34 17.82
CA GLY A 80 -0.22 -20.69 18.25
C GLY A 80 -1.64 -21.12 17.87
N ILE A 81 -2.22 -20.53 16.81
CA ILE A 81 -3.58 -20.83 16.33
C ILE A 81 -3.56 -21.32 14.87
N PRO A 82 -4.62 -21.97 14.38
CA PRO A 82 -4.71 -22.33 12.96
C PRO A 82 -4.72 -21.11 12.03
N ALA A 83 -4.12 -21.22 10.85
CA ALA A 83 -4.07 -20.13 9.86
C ALA A 83 -5.45 -19.60 9.44
N LYS A 84 -6.44 -20.49 9.31
CA LYS A 84 -7.83 -20.10 9.06
C LYS A 84 -8.46 -19.30 10.21
N ALA A 85 -8.05 -19.56 11.46
CA ALA A 85 -8.52 -18.81 12.61
C ALA A 85 -7.87 -17.42 12.68
N ALA A 86 -6.57 -17.32 12.37
CA ALA A 86 -5.88 -16.03 12.24
C ALA A 86 -6.52 -15.16 11.14
N GLU A 87 -6.84 -15.77 10.00
CA GLU A 87 -7.57 -15.12 8.91
C GLU A 87 -8.97 -14.65 9.34
N ALA A 88 -9.74 -15.51 10.02
CA ALA A 88 -11.08 -15.15 10.51
C ALA A 88 -11.04 -13.97 11.50
N LEU A 89 -10.08 -13.98 12.44
CA LEU A 89 -9.87 -12.88 13.37
C LEU A 89 -9.49 -11.58 12.64
N HIS A 90 -8.68 -11.66 11.58
CA HIS A 90 -8.36 -10.50 10.76
C HIS A 90 -9.63 -9.88 10.14
N TRP A 91 -10.53 -10.72 9.59
CA TRP A 91 -11.79 -10.25 9.03
C TRP A 91 -12.74 -9.66 10.08
N GLU A 92 -12.80 -10.25 11.28
CA GLU A 92 -13.62 -9.76 12.39
C GLU A 92 -13.16 -8.40 12.91
N LEU A 93 -11.86 -8.24 13.11
CA LEU A 93 -11.28 -6.99 13.60
C LEU A 93 -11.36 -5.88 12.53
N GLY A 94 -11.17 -6.25 11.26
CA GLY A 94 -11.05 -5.29 10.16
C GLY A 94 -9.91 -4.30 10.36
N GLU A 95 -9.81 -3.31 9.46
CA GLU A 95 -8.71 -2.33 9.50
C GLU A 95 -8.64 -1.56 10.83
N LYS A 96 -9.78 -1.05 11.29
CA LYS A 96 -9.84 -0.23 12.50
C LYS A 96 -9.61 -1.04 13.78
N GLY A 97 -10.18 -2.24 13.89
CA GLY A 97 -9.98 -3.09 15.05
C GLY A 97 -8.52 -3.55 15.17
N ILE A 98 -7.88 -3.90 14.05
CA ILE A 98 -6.45 -4.23 14.06
C ILE A 98 -5.62 -3.04 14.56
N GLU A 99 -5.88 -1.82 14.05
CA GLU A 99 -5.15 -0.63 14.46
C GLU A 99 -5.36 -0.28 15.95
N GLU A 100 -6.60 -0.35 16.44
CA GLU A 100 -6.93 -0.05 17.83
C GLU A 100 -6.31 -1.07 18.79
N HIS A 101 -6.37 -2.36 18.47
CA HIS A 101 -5.82 -3.42 19.31
C HIS A 101 -4.29 -3.41 19.33
N ALA A 102 -3.64 -3.09 18.21
CA ALA A 102 -2.18 -2.98 18.14
C ALA A 102 -1.60 -1.83 19.00
N LYS A 103 -2.42 -0.82 19.33
CA LYS A 103 -2.03 0.32 20.17
C LYS A 103 -2.27 0.10 21.67
N ARG A 104 -2.92 -1.01 22.07
CA ARG A 104 -3.16 -1.30 23.48
C ARG A 104 -1.85 -1.70 24.18
N PRO A 105 -1.59 -1.20 25.40
CA PRO A 105 -0.46 -1.66 26.18
C PRO A 105 -0.59 -3.16 26.49
N VAL A 106 0.53 -3.88 26.42
CA VAL A 106 0.67 -5.32 26.72
C VAL A 106 0.72 -5.54 28.22
#